data_AF-A0A3L7LSW6-F1
#
_entry.id   AF-A0A3L7LSW6-F1
#
_cell.length_a   1.000
_cell.length_b   1.000
_cell.length_c   1.000
_cell.angle_alpha   90.00
_cell.angle_beta   90.00
_cell.angle_gamma   90.00
#
_symmetry.space_group_name_H-M   'P 1'
#
loop_
_entity.id
_entity.type
_entity.pdbx_description
1 polymer ?
#
loop_
_entity_poly.entity_id
_entity_poly.type
_entity_poly.pdbx_seq_one_letter_code
_entity_poly.pdbx_strand_id
1 'polypeptide(L)'
;MVKITLGQDNAPCWAGQSSIPLAWAKPLADALTEAGLGFNLSFGGAIARDISSALSEDELLEAYRQAITLYQPLGLDFDLENN
;
A
#
# COMPACT_ATOMS: atom_id res chain seq x y z
N MET A 1 4.09 10.43 6.04
CA MET A 1 3.86 9.60 4.84
C MET A 1 2.67 8.70 5.13
N VAL A 2 1.66 8.64 4.26
CA VAL A 2 0.53 7.71 4.41
C VAL A 2 0.92 6.39 3.75
N LYS A 3 0.60 5.25 4.38
CA LYS A 3 1.07 3.91 3.98
C LYS A 3 -0.09 2.98 3.66
N ILE A 4 0.19 1.91 2.92
CA ILE A 4 -0.76 0.82 2.70
C ILE A 4 -0.72 -0.10 3.91
N THR A 5 -1.88 -0.31 4.53
CA THR A 5 -2.08 -1.20 5.68
C THR A 5 -3.39 -1.97 5.50
N LEU A 6 -3.82 -2.75 6.51
CA LEU A 6 -5.05 -3.54 6.43
C LEU A 6 -6.29 -2.72 6.85
N GLY A 7 -7.32 -2.74 6.00
CA GLY A 7 -8.62 -2.13 6.27
C GLY A 7 -9.50 -2.94 7.21
N GLN A 8 -10.64 -2.36 7.61
CA GLN A 8 -11.64 -3.03 8.45
C GLN A 8 -12.28 -4.25 7.76
N ASP A 9 -12.27 -4.27 6.43
CA ASP A 9 -12.74 -5.34 5.55
C ASP A 9 -11.70 -6.42 5.25
N ASN A 10 -10.53 -6.37 5.91
CA ASN A 10 -9.36 -7.23 5.63
C ASN A 10 -8.80 -7.10 4.20
N ALA A 11 -9.07 -5.98 3.53
CA ALA A 11 -8.43 -5.64 2.26
C ALA A 11 -7.29 -4.63 2.47
N PRO A 12 -6.23 -4.65 1.65
CA PRO A 12 -5.23 -3.59 1.65
C PRO A 12 -5.89 -2.24 1.32
N CYS A 13 -5.56 -1.20 2.08
CA CYS A 13 -6.06 0.16 1.86
C CYS A 13 -5.06 1.19 2.39
N TRP A 14 -5.26 2.46 2.06
CA TRP A 14 -4.44 3.53 2.61
C TRP A 14 -4.88 3.85 4.04
N ALA A 15 -3.90 4.03 4.94
CA ALA A 15 -4.12 4.44 6.33
C ALA A 15 -5.03 3.52 7.16
N GLY A 16 -5.25 2.28 6.72
CA GLY A 16 -6.15 1.33 7.40
C GLY A 16 -7.62 1.74 7.38
N GLN A 17 -8.00 2.62 6.44
CA GLN A 17 -9.36 3.09 6.28
C GLN A 17 -9.92 2.46 5.00
N SER A 18 -10.90 1.55 5.10
CA SER A 18 -11.51 0.94 3.91
C SER A 18 -12.21 1.97 3.00
N SER A 19 -12.55 3.16 3.52
CA SER A 19 -13.04 4.29 2.73
C SER A 19 -11.97 4.98 1.88
N ILE A 20 -10.70 4.64 2.07
CA ILE A 20 -9.54 5.10 1.30
C ILE A 20 -8.90 3.88 0.61
N PRO A 21 -9.58 3.31 -0.40
CA PRO A 21 -9.17 2.06 -1.03
C PRO A 21 -7.85 2.20 -1.77
N LEU A 22 -7.21 1.08 -2.16
CA LEU A 22 -5.94 1.11 -2.89
C LEU A 22 -5.94 2.09 -4.06
N ALA A 23 -7.01 2.21 -4.85
CA ALA A 23 -7.07 3.12 -6.01
C ALA A 23 -7.16 4.61 -5.68
N TRP A 24 -7.35 4.99 -4.41
CA TRP A 24 -7.57 6.37 -4.01
C TRP A 24 -6.44 7.33 -4.42
N ALA A 25 -5.17 6.91 -4.28
CA ALA A 25 -4.03 7.76 -4.64
C ALA A 25 -3.62 7.65 -6.13
N LYS A 26 -4.33 6.86 -6.95
CA LYS A 26 -4.00 6.65 -8.37
C LYS A 26 -3.94 7.95 -9.17
N PRO A 27 -4.88 8.92 -9.03
CA PRO A 27 -4.79 10.19 -9.76
C PRO A 27 -3.52 10.99 -9.43
N LEU A 28 -3.04 10.93 -8.19
CA LEU A 28 -1.79 11.59 -7.79
C LEU A 28 -0.57 10.87 -8.38
N ALA A 29 -0.55 9.54 -8.33
CA ALA A 29 0.51 8.73 -8.92
C ALA A 29 0.62 8.93 -10.44
N ASP A 30 -0.51 9.07 -11.12
CA ASP A 30 -0.57 9.37 -12.55
C ASP A 30 0.02 10.75 -12.83
N ALA A 31 -0.36 11.78 -12.07
CA ALA A 31 0.19 13.12 -12.23
C ALA A 31 1.72 13.17 -11.99
N LEU A 32 2.24 12.40 -11.02
CA LEU A 32 3.68 12.26 -10.81
C LEU A 32 4.37 11.62 -12.02
N THR A 33 3.80 10.53 -12.52
CA THR A 33 4.33 9.80 -13.68
C THR A 33 4.31 10.67 -14.95
N GLU A 34 3.21 11.38 -15.21
CA GLU A 34 3.07 12.33 -16.32
C GLU A 34 4.08 13.49 -16.24
N ALA A 35 4.44 13.91 -15.02
CA ALA A 35 5.49 14.89 -14.79
C ALA A 35 6.92 14.31 -14.92
N GLY A 36 7.06 13.02 -15.24
CA GLY A 36 8.36 12.34 -15.30
C GLY A 36 8.99 12.09 -13.94
N LEU A 37 8.20 12.15 -12.86
CA LEU A 37 8.64 11.88 -11.49
C LEU A 37 8.31 10.45 -11.10
N GLY A 38 9.23 9.84 -10.36
CA GLY A 38 9.01 8.53 -9.75
C GLY A 38 8.68 8.64 -8.26
N PHE A 39 8.14 7.57 -7.71
CA PHE A 39 7.85 7.45 -6.30
C PHE A 39 8.06 6.01 -5.81
N ASN A 40 8.22 5.87 -4.50
CA ASN A 40 8.24 4.58 -3.82
C ASN A 40 6.91 4.35 -3.10
N LEU A 41 6.53 3.09 -2.97
CA LEU A 41 5.32 2.69 -2.27
C LEU A 41 5.66 2.08 -0.92
N SER A 42 5.04 2.57 0.15
CA SER A 42 5.34 2.12 1.52
C SER A 42 4.18 1.32 2.13
N PHE A 43 4.51 0.17 2.71
CA PHE A 43 3.61 -0.70 3.46
C PHE A 43 3.93 -0.64 4.96
N GLY A 44 2.90 -0.82 5.80
CA GLY A 44 3.06 -0.92 7.26
C GLY A 44 3.00 0.42 8.00
N GLY A 45 3.88 0.58 9.00
CA GLY A 45 3.98 1.70 9.93
C GLY A 45 3.22 1.51 11.25
N ALA A 46 3.28 2.52 12.12
CA ALA A 46 2.79 2.47 13.50
C ALA A 46 1.29 2.17 13.71
N ILE A 47 0.48 2.13 12.65
CA ILE A 47 -0.96 1.86 12.76
C ILE A 47 -1.18 0.34 12.78
N ALA A 48 -1.82 -0.12 13.86
CA ALA A 48 -1.82 -1.48 14.39
C ALA A 48 -2.42 -2.62 13.54
N ARG A 49 -2.49 -2.50 12.21
CA ARG A 49 -2.86 -3.61 11.33
C ARG A 49 -2.01 -3.59 10.06
N ASP A 50 -0.73 -3.86 10.23
CA ASP A 50 0.11 -4.20 9.08
C ASP A 50 -0.49 -5.40 8.37
N ILE A 51 -0.57 -5.36 7.04
CA ILE A 51 -1.04 -6.50 6.25
C ILE A 51 -0.20 -7.75 6.52
N SER A 52 1.10 -7.62 6.78
CA SER A 52 2.03 -8.73 7.04
C SER A 52 1.76 -9.46 8.34
N SER A 53 1.05 -8.82 9.28
CA SER A 53 0.69 -9.43 10.57
C SER A 53 -0.59 -10.27 10.50
N ALA A 54 -1.34 -10.17 9.40
CA ALA A 54 -2.72 -10.65 9.31
C ALA A 54 -2.99 -11.53 8.08
N LEU A 55 -2.33 -11.27 6.96
CA LEU A 55 -2.47 -12.02 5.72
C LEU A 55 -1.48 -13.20 5.69
N SER A 56 -1.86 -14.29 5.04
CA SER A 56 -0.93 -15.37 4.66
C SER A 56 0.10 -14.91 3.62
N GLU A 57 1.15 -15.69 3.39
CA GLU A 57 2.19 -15.35 2.41
C GLU A 57 1.62 -15.16 0.98
N ASP A 58 0.70 -16.03 0.56
CA ASP A 58 0.04 -15.93 -0.75
C ASP A 58 -0.81 -14.66 -0.86
N GLU A 59 -1.57 -14.33 0.19
CA GLU A 59 -2.37 -13.11 0.24
C GLU A 59 -1.50 -11.84 0.27
N LEU A 60 -0.35 -11.89 0.94
CA LEU A 60 0.63 -10.79 0.94
C LEU A 60 1.23 -10.59 -0.45
N LEU A 61 1.66 -11.66 -1.09
CA LEU A 61 2.21 -11.59 -2.44
C LEU A 61 1.20 -11.00 -3.41
N GLU A 62 -0.07 -11.40 -3.30
CA GLU A 62 -1.14 -10.86 -4.14
C GLU A 62 -1.40 -9.38 -3.83
N ALA A 63 -1.45 -8.98 -2.56
CA ALA A 63 -1.59 -7.57 -2.18
C ALA A 63 -0.46 -6.69 -2.75
N TYR A 64 0.78 -7.16 -2.67
CA TYR A 64 1.93 -6.46 -3.26
C TYR A 64 1.82 -6.37 -4.78
N ARG A 65 1.46 -7.48 -5.45
CA ARG A 65 1.27 -7.49 -6.91
C ARG A 65 0.18 -6.52 -7.35
N GLN A 66 -0.97 -6.52 -6.68
CA GLN A 66 -2.06 -5.58 -6.98
C GLN A 66 -1.60 -4.13 -6.86
N ALA A 67 -0.89 -3.79 -5.78
CA ALA A 67 -0.38 -2.44 -5.56
C ALA A 67 0.69 -2.05 -6.60
N ILE A 68 1.62 -2.94 -6.92
CA ILE A 68 2.65 -2.73 -7.96
C ILE A 68 2.01 -2.53 -9.33
N THR A 69 1.04 -3.37 -9.70
CA THR A 69 0.32 -3.25 -10.98
C THR A 69 -0.45 -1.95 -11.07
N LEU A 70 -1.07 -1.53 -9.97
CA LEU A 70 -1.86 -0.31 -9.92
C LEU A 70 -0.99 0.95 -9.99
N TYR A 71 0.17 0.97 -9.33
CA TYR A 71 0.96 2.18 -9.15
C TYR A 71 2.24 2.25 -9.99
N GLN A 72 2.79 1.12 -10.43
CA GLN A 72 4.09 1.04 -11.11
C GLN A 72 5.22 1.82 -10.39
N PRO A 73 5.41 1.63 -9.06
CA PRO A 73 6.40 2.40 -8.31
C PRO A 73 7.83 2.04 -8.71
N LEU A 74 8.79 2.93 -8.43
CA LEU A 74 10.22 2.66 -8.65
C LEU A 74 10.83 1.74 -7.60
N GLY A 75 10.21 1.67 -6.43
CA GLY A 75 10.68 0.88 -5.30
C GLY A 75 9.59 0.67 -4.27
N LEU A 76 9.81 -0.32 -3.41
CA LEU A 76 8.95 -0.63 -2.29
C LEU A 76 9.69 -0.34 -0.98
N ASP A 77 8.96 0.15 0.01
CA ASP A 77 9.40 0.40 1.37
C ASP A 77 8.54 -0.43 2.32
N PHE A 78 9.17 -1.24 3.16
CA PHE A 78 8.49 -2.13 4.11
C PHE A 78 8.82 -1.67 5.52
N ASP A 79 7.93 -0.86 6.09
CA ASP A 79 8.09 -0.33 7.43
C ASP A 79 7.33 -1.20 8.44
N LEU A 80 7.90 -2.37 8.72
CA LEU A 80 7.27 -3.38 9.55
C LEU A 80 7.56 -3.09 11.03
N GLU A 81 6.56 -2.57 11.74
CA GLU A 81 6.66 -2.22 13.16
C GLU A 81 5.85 -3.19 14.06
N ASN A 82 5.73 -4.45 13.62
CA ASN A 82 5.04 -5.51 14.35
C ASN A 82 5.91 -5.99 15.53
N ASN A 83 5.36 -5.99 16.75
CA ASN A 83 6.02 -6.50 17.97
C ASN A 83 5.61 -7.94 18.30
#